data_AF-A0A2W7I2Q8-F1
#
_entry.id   AF-A0A2W7I2Q8-F1
#
_cell.length_a   1.000
_cell.length_b   1.000
_cell.length_c   1.000
_cell.angle_alpha   90.00
_cell.angle_beta   90.00
_cell.angle_gamma   90.00
#
_symmetry.space_group_name_H-M   'P 1'
#
loop_
_entity.id
_entity.type
_entity.pdbx_description
1 polymer ?
#
loop_
_entity_poly.entity_id
_entity_poly.type
_entity_poly.pdbx_seq_one_letter_code
_entity_poly.pdbx_strand_id
1 'polypeptide(L)'
;MKFSKYILLLLLSIITIFSCSESYDILPSDQPILITANNTTSLIGNSVEFKATKDGEDITDQTLFYINDELIEGNVYTSSSIGEYVAKAEYDSFFSESLIITYHDGSEINFKKRVLIEDYTGTWCGYCTRVAHAIEEVFSNTDDAVAVAIHRDSSNPSSGTYDPFNYDASDLENTLEAVGYPKGFLNRKTLWKSPEPDHVTQVLELTQGENPKLGIAIDNEVVNNNINLNVKIKKAKNFNELKLVVYILENGLIYSQKNYTTYYDAVNPVPDFEHNHVLRETVTNLMGDTIPLDEFENDEYSISYSLNIPSNIENIDNIEFVAFVIDKDGNAINVRKSEKNTTQEFEQI
;
A
#
# COMPACT_ATOMS: atom_id res chain seq x y z
N MET A 1 -21.34 38.55 -95.28
CA MET A 1 -20.68 39.17 -94.11
C MET A 1 -21.24 38.57 -92.83
N LYS A 2 -20.38 38.33 -91.83
CA LYS A 2 -20.62 37.72 -90.49
C LYS A 2 -20.39 36.20 -90.39
N PHE A 3 -19.17 35.76 -90.70
CA PHE A 3 -18.63 34.44 -90.30
C PHE A 3 -17.30 34.58 -89.53
N SER A 4 -17.15 35.65 -88.74
CA SER A 4 -15.84 36.09 -88.23
C SER A 4 -15.76 36.31 -86.71
N LYS A 5 -16.64 35.70 -85.91
CA LYS A 5 -16.60 35.90 -84.43
C LYS A 5 -16.37 34.65 -83.58
N TYR A 6 -16.36 33.44 -84.16
CA TYR A 6 -16.17 32.20 -83.38
C TYR A 6 -14.78 31.58 -83.49
N ILE A 7 -13.92 32.08 -84.40
CA ILE A 7 -12.54 31.58 -84.54
C ILE A 7 -11.58 32.28 -83.54
N LEU A 8 -11.95 33.45 -83.02
CA LEU A 8 -11.13 34.19 -82.05
C LEU A 8 -11.37 33.75 -80.59
N LEU A 9 -12.41 32.96 -80.30
CA LEU A 9 -12.66 32.41 -78.96
C LEU A 9 -12.05 31.01 -78.74
N LEU A 10 -11.53 30.37 -79.79
CA LEU A 10 -10.87 29.06 -79.68
C LEU A 10 -9.33 29.18 -79.55
N LEU A 11 -8.78 30.39 -79.70
CA LEU A 11 -7.34 30.65 -79.58
C LEU A 11 -6.95 31.31 -78.25
N LEU A 12 -7.90 31.52 -77.33
CA LEU A 12 -7.67 32.09 -76.00
C LEU A 12 -7.97 31.08 -74.87
N SER A 13 -7.93 29.77 -75.19
CA SER A 13 -8.12 28.68 -74.22
C SER A 13 -6.94 27.69 -74.19
N ILE A 14 -5.80 28.03 -74.82
CA ILE A 14 -4.62 27.14 -74.91
C ILE A 14 -3.40 27.71 -74.17
N ILE A 15 -3.54 28.78 -73.38
CA ILE A 15 -2.43 29.36 -72.58
C ILE A 15 -2.83 29.51 -71.11
N THR A 16 -3.31 28.45 -70.48
CA THR A 16 -3.34 28.32 -69.00
C THR A 16 -3.36 26.85 -68.59
N ILE A 17 -2.33 26.08 -68.97
CA ILE A 17 -2.02 24.82 -68.29
C ILE A 17 -0.50 24.73 -68.09
N PHE A 18 0.09 25.77 -67.51
CA PHE A 18 1.30 25.55 -66.71
C PHE A 18 0.83 25.10 -65.34
N SER A 19 0.64 23.79 -65.20
CA SER A 19 0.66 23.14 -63.90
C SER A 19 2.08 23.35 -63.36
N CYS A 20 2.24 24.26 -62.40
CA CYS A 20 3.33 24.11 -61.44
C CYS A 20 3.07 22.78 -60.74
N SER A 21 3.80 21.72 -61.11
CA SER A 21 4.02 20.64 -60.15
C SER A 21 4.94 21.22 -59.09
N GLU A 22 4.37 21.75 -58.01
CA GLU A 22 5.14 21.82 -56.77
C GLU A 22 5.44 20.37 -56.41
N SER A 23 6.71 19.98 -56.59
CA SER A 23 7.22 18.76 -56.00
C SER A 23 7.22 18.99 -54.50
N TYR A 24 6.17 18.53 -53.83
CA TYR A 24 6.25 18.32 -52.39
C TYR A 24 7.16 17.12 -52.22
N ASP A 25 8.41 17.37 -51.84
CA ASP A 25 9.21 16.34 -51.18
C ASP A 25 8.47 16.04 -49.88
N ILE A 26 7.76 14.92 -49.85
CA ILE A 26 7.31 14.33 -48.59
C ILE A 26 8.61 13.88 -47.92
N LEU A 27 9.20 14.76 -47.13
CA LEU A 27 10.29 14.39 -46.25
C LEU A 27 9.77 13.20 -45.43
N PRO A 28 10.51 12.09 -45.34
CA PRO A 28 10.14 11.02 -44.44
C PRO A 28 9.93 11.65 -43.06
N SER A 29 8.78 11.38 -42.44
CA SER A 29 8.57 11.67 -41.03
C SER A 29 9.58 10.80 -40.28
N ASP A 30 10.77 11.32 -40.01
CA ASP A 30 11.71 10.69 -39.10
C ASP A 30 11.08 10.79 -37.71
N GLN A 31 10.37 9.73 -37.30
CA GLN A 31 9.75 9.70 -35.98
C GLN A 31 10.87 9.82 -34.94
N PRO A 32 10.70 10.69 -33.93
CA PRO A 32 11.74 10.93 -32.95
C PRO A 32 12.00 9.67 -32.13
N ILE A 33 13.26 9.49 -31.69
CA ILE A 33 13.60 8.46 -30.70
C ILE A 33 12.85 8.80 -29.41
N LEU A 34 12.07 7.84 -28.90
CA LEU A 34 11.37 7.98 -27.63
C LEU A 34 12.14 7.24 -26.54
N ILE A 35 12.65 7.99 -25.56
CA ILE A 35 13.20 7.46 -24.33
C ILE A 35 12.10 7.32 -23.27
N THR A 36 12.11 6.21 -22.55
CA THR A 36 11.27 5.97 -21.38
C THR A 36 12.12 5.40 -20.26
N ALA A 37 11.63 5.46 -19.03
CA ALA A 37 12.24 4.83 -17.88
C ALA A 37 11.19 4.02 -17.11
N ASN A 38 11.63 2.99 -16.39
CA ASN A 38 10.78 2.27 -15.44
C ASN A 38 10.28 3.20 -14.32
N ASN A 39 11.03 4.27 -14.01
CA ASN A 39 10.70 5.25 -12.99
C ASN A 39 11.33 6.62 -13.32
N THR A 40 10.65 7.71 -12.95
CA THR A 40 11.17 9.09 -13.07
C THR A 40 11.51 9.73 -11.72
N THR A 41 11.21 9.08 -10.59
CA THR A 41 11.54 9.53 -9.23
C THR A 41 11.94 8.34 -8.36
N SER A 42 13.19 8.26 -7.90
CA SER A 42 13.74 7.08 -7.24
C SER A 42 14.57 7.43 -6.00
N LEU A 43 14.57 6.57 -4.98
CA LEU A 43 15.53 6.67 -3.88
C LEU A 43 16.99 6.55 -4.37
N ILE A 44 17.89 7.31 -3.73
CA ILE A 44 19.35 7.15 -3.94
C ILE A 44 19.77 5.69 -3.72
N GLY A 45 20.65 5.20 -4.61
CA GLY A 45 21.11 3.83 -4.64
C GLY A 45 20.22 2.86 -5.42
N ASN A 46 18.99 3.23 -5.79
CA ASN A 46 18.13 2.40 -6.62
C ASN A 46 18.45 2.60 -8.12
N SER A 47 18.31 1.52 -8.89
CA SER A 47 18.50 1.54 -10.33
C SER A 47 17.26 2.07 -11.05
N VAL A 48 17.48 2.91 -12.06
CA VAL A 48 16.50 3.30 -13.07
C VAL A 48 16.93 2.70 -14.39
N GLU A 49 16.02 1.96 -15.04
CA GLU A 49 16.26 1.32 -16.33
C GLU A 49 15.56 2.10 -17.43
N PHE A 50 16.31 2.42 -18.49
CA PHE A 50 15.85 3.13 -19.66
C PHE A 50 15.49 2.18 -20.80
N LYS A 51 14.53 2.60 -21.62
CA LYS A 51 14.20 1.96 -22.91
C LYS A 51 14.13 3.01 -24.00
N ALA A 52 14.51 2.62 -25.21
CA ALA A 52 14.43 3.46 -26.40
C ALA A 52 13.59 2.79 -27.48
N THR A 53 12.66 3.54 -28.05
CA THR A 53 11.82 3.06 -29.17
C THR A 53 11.90 4.03 -30.34
N LYS A 54 11.87 3.50 -31.57
CA LYS A 54 11.78 4.27 -32.81
C LYS A 54 10.81 3.56 -33.76
N ASP A 55 9.89 4.30 -34.37
CA ASP A 55 8.84 3.76 -35.25
C ASP A 55 8.00 2.61 -34.62
N GLY A 56 7.89 2.59 -33.28
CA GLY A 56 7.18 1.55 -32.53
C GLY A 56 7.99 0.27 -32.27
N GLU A 57 9.24 0.20 -32.74
CA GLU A 57 10.16 -0.90 -32.47
C GLU A 57 11.10 -0.58 -31.31
N ASP A 58 11.43 -1.59 -30.50
CA ASP A 58 12.42 -1.48 -29.42
C ASP A 58 13.85 -1.49 -30.01
N ILE A 59 14.59 -0.41 -29.75
CA ILE A 59 15.96 -0.21 -30.21
C ILE A 59 16.94 -0.07 -29.03
N THR A 60 16.54 -0.47 -27.82
CA THR A 60 17.30 -0.27 -26.58
C THR A 60 18.73 -0.84 -26.68
N ASP A 61 18.90 -2.06 -27.19
CA ASP A 61 20.22 -2.72 -27.32
C ASP A 61 21.17 -2.04 -28.34
N GLN A 62 20.63 -1.15 -29.19
CA GLN A 62 21.37 -0.44 -30.24
C GLN A 62 21.59 1.04 -29.87
N THR A 63 21.06 1.45 -28.73
CA THR A 63 21.01 2.84 -28.30
C THR A 63 22.08 3.12 -27.25
N LEU A 64 22.73 4.26 -27.36
CA LEU A 64 23.60 4.78 -26.30
C LEU A 64 22.79 5.69 -25.37
N PHE A 65 22.92 5.48 -24.07
CA PHE A 65 22.24 6.30 -23.06
C PHE A 65 23.21 7.27 -22.40
N TYR A 66 22.74 8.49 -22.16
CA TYR A 66 23.50 9.56 -21.53
C TYR A 66 22.77 10.09 -20.32
N ILE A 67 23.51 10.44 -19.27
CA ILE A 67 23.03 11.13 -18.07
C ILE A 67 23.86 12.39 -17.87
N ASN A 68 23.19 13.55 -17.82
CA ASN A 68 23.85 14.87 -17.73
C ASN A 68 24.94 15.04 -18.83
N ASP A 69 24.62 14.58 -20.04
CA ASP A 69 25.50 14.54 -21.22
C ASP A 69 26.73 13.62 -21.10
N GLU A 70 26.83 12.79 -20.05
CA GLU A 70 27.85 11.75 -19.91
C GLU A 70 27.31 10.37 -20.31
N LEU A 71 28.05 9.64 -21.15
CA LEU A 71 27.68 8.29 -21.60
C LEU A 71 27.71 7.29 -20.44
N ILE A 72 26.66 6.49 -20.28
CA ILE A 72 26.58 5.40 -19.29
C ILE A 72 26.79 4.03 -19.95
N GLU A 73 27.17 3.02 -19.15
CA GLU A 73 27.26 1.64 -19.62
C GLU A 73 25.87 0.98 -19.61
N GLY A 74 25.41 0.50 -20.76
CA GLY A 74 24.10 -0.11 -20.91
C GLY A 74 22.95 0.90 -20.78
N ASN A 75 21.81 0.43 -20.29
CA ASN A 75 20.56 1.19 -20.16
C ASN A 75 20.12 1.37 -18.69
N VAL A 76 20.99 1.12 -17.72
CA VAL A 76 20.67 1.21 -16.29
C VAL A 76 21.53 2.26 -15.61
N TYR A 77 20.91 3.13 -14.82
CA TYR A 77 21.59 4.16 -14.06
C TYR A 77 21.24 4.09 -12.58
N THR A 78 22.24 4.41 -11.74
CA THR A 78 22.08 4.55 -10.29
C THR A 78 22.80 5.81 -9.84
N SER A 79 22.18 6.61 -8.99
CA SER A 79 22.83 7.75 -8.32
C SER A 79 22.91 7.55 -6.81
N SER A 80 24.00 8.02 -6.20
CA SER A 80 24.16 8.12 -4.74
C SER A 80 23.88 9.54 -4.21
N SER A 81 23.53 10.48 -5.08
CA SER A 81 23.31 11.89 -4.75
C SER A 81 21.87 12.30 -5.05
N ILE A 82 21.33 13.17 -4.19
CA ILE A 82 20.02 13.80 -4.41
C ILE A 82 20.14 14.78 -5.58
N GLY A 83 19.17 14.79 -6.48
CA GLY A 83 19.12 15.76 -7.57
C GLY A 83 18.31 15.29 -8.77
N GLU A 84 18.17 16.17 -9.75
CA GLU A 84 17.62 15.87 -11.06
C GLU A 84 18.74 15.49 -12.03
N TYR A 85 18.46 14.52 -12.88
CA TYR A 85 19.37 13.94 -13.85
C TYR A 85 18.69 13.94 -15.21
N VAL A 86 19.38 14.47 -16.22
CA VAL A 86 18.84 14.58 -17.58
C VAL A 86 19.30 13.38 -18.39
N ALA A 87 18.36 12.48 -18.71
CA ALA A 87 18.58 11.31 -19.55
C ALA A 87 18.30 11.60 -21.02
N LYS A 88 19.16 11.10 -21.91
CA LYS A 88 19.00 11.15 -23.37
C LYS A 88 19.40 9.82 -24.00
N ALA A 89 18.74 9.46 -25.10
CA ALA A 89 19.08 8.32 -25.95
C ALA A 89 19.69 8.81 -27.26
N GLU A 90 20.73 8.15 -27.74
CA GLU A 90 21.33 8.39 -29.07
C GLU A 90 21.26 7.12 -29.92
N TYR A 91 20.70 7.25 -31.13
CA TYR A 91 20.67 6.20 -32.15
C TYR A 91 20.97 6.84 -33.51
N ASP A 92 21.89 6.25 -34.28
CA ASP A 92 22.35 6.76 -35.58
C ASP A 92 22.72 8.26 -35.58
N SER A 93 23.35 8.73 -34.51
CA SER A 93 23.75 10.14 -34.30
C SER A 93 22.59 11.14 -34.13
N PHE A 94 21.37 10.66 -33.90
CA PHE A 94 20.23 11.48 -33.50
C PHE A 94 19.95 11.28 -32.02
N PHE A 95 19.63 12.38 -31.33
CA PHE A 95 19.25 12.37 -29.92
C PHE A 95 17.73 12.38 -29.75
N SER A 96 17.26 11.69 -28.72
CA SER A 96 15.91 11.84 -28.20
C SER A 96 15.69 13.21 -27.56
N GLU A 97 14.41 13.52 -27.28
CA GLU A 97 14.08 14.51 -26.26
C GLU A 97 14.64 14.08 -24.88
N SER A 98 14.79 15.05 -23.98
CA SER A 98 15.32 14.80 -22.64
C SER A 98 14.24 14.23 -21.70
N LEU A 99 14.61 13.22 -20.91
CA LEU A 99 13.82 12.68 -19.81
C LEU A 99 14.47 13.06 -18.48
N ILE A 100 13.70 13.64 -17.56
CA ILE A 100 14.22 14.02 -16.23
C ILE A 100 13.96 12.88 -15.25
N ILE A 101 15.01 12.46 -14.56
CA ILE A 101 14.97 11.49 -13.45
C ILE A 101 15.34 12.22 -12.16
N THR A 102 14.55 12.05 -11.12
CA THR A 102 14.80 12.65 -9.80
C THR A 102 15.28 11.59 -8.84
N TYR A 103 16.41 11.83 -8.17
CA TYR A 103 16.86 11.04 -7.03
C TYR A 103 16.62 11.79 -5.73
N HIS A 104 16.04 11.13 -4.73
CA HIS A 104 15.85 11.67 -3.38
C HIS A 104 16.39 10.71 -2.31
N ASP A 105 16.65 11.22 -1.11
CA ASP A 105 17.00 10.40 0.06
C ASP A 105 15.78 10.05 0.93
N GLY A 106 14.60 10.54 0.54
CA GLY A 106 13.33 10.37 1.24
C GLY A 106 13.28 11.06 2.60
N SER A 107 14.23 11.95 2.92
CA SER A 107 14.24 12.76 4.15
C SER A 107 12.94 13.58 4.30
N GLU A 108 12.44 14.12 3.19
CA GLU A 108 11.20 14.92 3.11
C GLU A 108 9.91 14.09 2.97
N ILE A 109 10.01 12.76 2.79
CA ILE A 109 8.82 11.90 2.66
C ILE A 109 8.60 11.19 3.99
N ASN A 110 7.49 11.52 4.66
CA ASN A 110 7.06 10.88 5.89
C ASN A 110 5.61 10.42 5.76
N PHE A 111 5.24 9.44 6.56
CA PHE A 111 3.86 8.99 6.64
C PHE A 111 3.32 9.20 8.05
N LYS A 112 2.02 9.39 8.16
CA LYS A 112 1.34 9.47 9.45
C LYS A 112 1.64 8.21 10.26
N LYS A 113 2.07 8.43 11.50
CA LYS A 113 2.46 7.36 12.42
C LYS A 113 1.24 6.80 13.12
N ARG A 114 1.06 5.48 13.05
CA ARG A 114 -0.01 4.77 13.74
C ARG A 114 0.55 3.64 14.58
N VAL A 115 -0.13 3.35 15.69
CA VAL A 115 0.22 2.23 16.59
C VAL A 115 -0.76 1.08 16.38
N LEU A 116 -0.23 -0.12 16.20
CA LEU A 116 -1.00 -1.36 16.23
C LEU A 116 -1.14 -1.83 17.68
N ILE A 117 -2.35 -2.18 18.09
CA ILE A 117 -2.65 -2.79 19.39
C ILE A 117 -3.27 -4.15 19.11
N GLU A 118 -2.66 -5.20 19.64
CA GLU A 118 -3.17 -6.57 19.57
C GLU A 118 -3.55 -7.02 20.98
N ASP A 119 -4.85 -7.14 21.23
CA ASP A 119 -5.42 -7.63 22.48
C ASP A 119 -5.68 -9.13 22.39
N TYR A 120 -4.88 -9.92 23.08
CA TYR A 120 -5.12 -11.35 23.22
C TYR A 120 -6.08 -11.55 24.38
N THR A 121 -7.29 -12.01 24.06
CA THR A 121 -8.46 -11.89 24.93
C THR A 121 -9.36 -13.12 24.88
N GLY A 122 -10.45 -13.08 25.65
CA GLY A 122 -11.50 -14.07 25.61
C GLY A 122 -12.69 -13.71 26.50
N THR A 123 -13.89 -14.04 26.03
CA THR A 123 -15.18 -13.91 26.72
C THR A 123 -15.18 -14.60 28.08
N TRP A 124 -14.43 -15.69 28.23
CA TRP A 124 -14.27 -16.45 29.47
C TRP A 124 -13.25 -15.85 30.46
N CYS A 125 -12.47 -14.86 30.06
CA CYS A 125 -11.36 -14.31 30.82
C CYS A 125 -11.82 -13.11 31.65
N GLY A 126 -11.86 -13.28 32.98
CA GLY A 126 -12.42 -12.26 33.88
C GLY A 126 -11.63 -10.96 33.95
N TYR A 127 -10.33 -10.96 33.67
CA TYR A 127 -9.53 -9.73 33.65
C TYR A 127 -9.41 -9.10 32.27
N CYS A 128 -9.97 -9.71 31.22
CA CYS A 128 -9.84 -9.21 29.85
C CYS A 128 -10.61 -7.91 29.61
N THR A 129 -11.66 -7.63 30.39
CA THR A 129 -12.31 -6.31 30.45
C THR A 129 -11.36 -5.16 30.76
N ARG A 130 -10.21 -5.45 31.40
CA ARG A 130 -9.16 -4.48 31.70
C ARG A 130 -8.44 -3.97 30.45
N VAL A 131 -8.19 -4.83 29.44
CA VAL A 131 -7.57 -4.39 28.17
C VAL A 131 -8.60 -3.67 27.31
N ALA A 132 -9.81 -4.23 27.20
CA ALA A 132 -10.90 -3.60 26.47
C ALA A 132 -11.10 -2.14 26.93
N HIS A 133 -11.15 -1.93 28.25
CA HIS A 133 -11.26 -0.57 28.80
C HIS A 133 -10.05 0.32 28.47
N ALA A 134 -8.82 -0.20 28.53
CA ALA A 134 -7.64 0.57 28.16
C ALA A 134 -7.66 0.99 26.68
N ILE A 135 -8.20 0.16 25.78
CA ILE A 135 -8.36 0.49 24.36
C ILE A 135 -9.40 1.61 24.17
N GLU A 136 -10.52 1.58 24.90
CA GLU A 136 -11.50 2.69 24.90
C GLU A 136 -10.85 4.01 25.34
N GLU A 137 -9.98 3.97 26.35
CA GLU A 137 -9.22 5.13 26.81
C GLU A 137 -8.22 5.62 25.76
N VAL A 138 -7.54 4.71 25.05
CA VAL A 138 -6.67 5.07 23.91
C VAL A 138 -7.48 5.81 22.84
N PHE A 139 -8.61 5.25 22.39
CA PHE A 139 -9.44 5.87 21.34
C PHE A 139 -10.08 7.18 21.79
N SER A 140 -10.29 7.39 23.09
CA SER A 140 -10.73 8.69 23.62
C SER A 140 -9.65 9.78 23.54
N ASN A 141 -8.39 9.41 23.33
CA ASN A 141 -7.24 10.32 23.31
C ASN A 141 -6.57 10.44 21.93
N THR A 142 -6.75 9.47 21.03
CA THR A 142 -6.12 9.49 19.70
C THR A 142 -6.90 8.67 18.66
N ASP A 143 -6.92 9.18 17.44
CA ASP A 143 -7.39 8.45 16.25
C ASP A 143 -6.25 7.68 15.55
N ASP A 144 -5.04 7.72 16.12
CA ASP A 144 -3.81 7.16 15.53
C ASP A 144 -3.47 5.75 16.02
N ALA A 145 -4.43 5.10 16.67
CA ALA A 145 -4.35 3.70 17.09
C ALA A 145 -5.24 2.81 16.21
N VAL A 146 -4.79 1.59 15.99
CA VAL A 146 -5.53 0.52 15.32
C VAL A 146 -5.52 -0.70 16.23
N ALA A 147 -6.69 -1.09 16.74
CA ALA A 147 -6.82 -2.25 17.61
C ALA A 147 -7.25 -3.51 16.84
N VAL A 148 -6.86 -4.66 17.38
CA VAL A 148 -7.23 -6.01 16.93
C VAL A 148 -7.47 -6.85 18.18
N ALA A 149 -8.66 -7.39 18.35
CA ALA A 149 -9.00 -8.33 19.42
C ALA A 149 -8.86 -9.77 18.91
N ILE A 150 -7.87 -10.49 19.45
CA ILE A 150 -7.57 -11.89 19.12
C ILE A 150 -8.17 -12.77 20.21
N HIS A 151 -9.37 -13.26 19.95
CA HIS A 151 -10.09 -14.13 20.87
C HIS A 151 -9.52 -15.53 20.91
N ARG A 152 -9.29 -16.03 22.12
CA ARG A 152 -8.73 -17.35 22.45
C ARG A 152 -9.56 -17.99 23.56
N ASP A 153 -9.52 -19.28 23.86
CA ASP A 153 -8.61 -20.31 23.33
C ASP A 153 -9.35 -21.52 22.73
N SER A 154 -10.66 -21.66 22.94
CA SER A 154 -11.38 -22.86 22.52
C SER A 154 -12.69 -22.56 21.83
N SER A 155 -12.87 -23.11 20.63
CA SER A 155 -14.18 -23.12 19.94
C SER A 155 -15.12 -24.21 20.47
N ASN A 156 -14.71 -25.04 21.44
CA ASN A 156 -15.54 -26.12 21.98
C ASN A 156 -16.51 -25.58 23.05
N PRO A 157 -17.84 -25.60 22.84
CA PRO A 157 -18.81 -25.08 23.81
C PRO A 157 -18.82 -25.78 25.17
N SER A 158 -18.22 -26.98 25.26
CA SER A 158 -18.06 -27.70 26.53
C SER A 158 -16.77 -27.33 27.29
N SER A 159 -15.91 -26.48 26.71
CA SER A 159 -14.67 -26.02 27.35
C SER A 159 -14.94 -24.96 28.41
N GLY A 160 -14.17 -24.97 29.51
CA GLY A 160 -14.17 -23.89 30.50
C GLY A 160 -13.59 -22.56 29.98
N THR A 161 -12.86 -22.63 28.85
CA THR A 161 -12.30 -21.49 28.10
C THR A 161 -12.95 -21.35 26.73
N TYR A 162 -14.22 -21.78 26.60
CA TYR A 162 -14.99 -21.57 25.39
C TYR A 162 -15.07 -20.09 25.04
N ASP A 163 -14.79 -19.78 23.77
CA ASP A 163 -14.98 -18.48 23.17
C ASP A 163 -15.64 -18.63 21.79
N PRO A 164 -16.78 -17.96 21.51
CA PRO A 164 -17.47 -18.06 20.23
C PRO A 164 -16.69 -17.42 19.07
N PHE A 165 -15.73 -16.54 19.38
CA PHE A 165 -14.95 -15.78 18.40
C PHE A 165 -13.50 -16.29 18.29
N ASN A 166 -13.22 -17.47 18.87
CA ASN A 166 -11.89 -18.06 18.91
C ASN A 166 -11.21 -18.11 17.52
N TYR A 167 -10.00 -17.56 17.44
CA TYR A 167 -9.10 -17.65 16.30
C TYR A 167 -7.77 -18.27 16.74
N ASP A 168 -7.29 -19.30 16.05
CA ASP A 168 -6.04 -19.97 16.43
C ASP A 168 -4.79 -19.14 16.06
N ALA A 169 -4.29 -18.39 17.04
CA ALA A 169 -3.06 -17.61 16.95
C ALA A 169 -1.87 -18.31 17.64
N SER A 170 -1.90 -19.63 17.83
CA SER A 170 -0.94 -20.34 18.71
C SER A 170 0.50 -20.14 18.26
N ASP A 171 0.73 -20.25 16.95
CA ASP A 171 2.06 -20.07 16.37
C ASP A 171 2.62 -18.69 16.68
N LEU A 172 1.79 -17.65 16.56
CA LEU A 172 2.17 -16.28 16.88
C LEU A 172 2.47 -16.10 18.36
N GLU A 173 1.57 -16.55 19.23
CA GLU A 173 1.73 -16.41 20.68
C GLU A 173 2.99 -17.13 21.18
N ASN A 174 3.39 -18.23 20.56
CA ASN A 174 4.63 -18.93 20.87
C ASN A 174 5.89 -18.08 20.61
N THR A 175 5.77 -16.98 19.87
CA THR A 175 6.88 -16.02 19.63
C THR A 175 6.89 -14.85 20.63
N LEU A 176 5.87 -14.73 21.49
CA LEU A 176 5.66 -13.58 22.36
C LEU A 176 6.07 -13.88 23.81
N GLU A 177 6.64 -12.91 24.50
CA GLU A 177 7.22 -13.06 25.84
C GLU A 177 6.18 -12.90 26.98
N ALA A 178 4.94 -13.36 26.81
CA ALA A 178 3.89 -13.26 27.84
C ALA A 178 2.98 -14.48 27.91
N VAL A 179 2.83 -15.04 29.12
CA VAL A 179 1.98 -16.19 29.41
C VAL A 179 0.64 -15.73 29.97
N GLY A 180 -0.45 -16.36 29.52
CA GLY A 180 -1.80 -16.13 30.04
C GLY A 180 -2.56 -15.03 29.32
N TYR A 181 -3.77 -14.75 29.83
CA TYR A 181 -4.72 -13.77 29.31
C TYR A 181 -5.25 -12.88 30.46
N PRO A 182 -5.54 -11.60 30.20
CA PRO A 182 -5.26 -10.90 28.94
C PRO A 182 -3.76 -10.58 28.79
N LYS A 183 -3.37 -10.24 27.57
CA LYS A 183 -2.09 -9.58 27.26
C LYS A 183 -2.28 -8.69 26.04
N GLY A 184 -1.73 -7.48 26.09
CA GLY A 184 -1.72 -6.55 24.96
C GLY A 184 -0.32 -6.45 24.37
N PHE A 185 -0.20 -6.44 23.05
CA PHE A 185 1.05 -6.16 22.35
C PHE A 185 0.90 -4.93 21.44
N LEU A 186 1.88 -4.05 21.50
CA LEU A 186 1.99 -2.85 20.70
C LEU A 186 2.99 -3.09 19.58
N ASN A 187 2.65 -2.68 18.36
CA ASN A 187 3.47 -2.88 17.17
C ASN A 187 4.07 -4.30 17.09
N ARG A 188 3.20 -5.30 17.32
CA ARG A 188 3.45 -6.75 17.26
C ARG A 188 4.31 -7.36 18.37
N LYS A 189 5.38 -6.70 18.80
CA LYS A 189 6.40 -7.31 19.69
C LYS A 189 6.58 -6.58 21.02
N THR A 190 6.10 -5.34 21.15
CA THR A 190 6.26 -4.58 22.38
C THR A 190 5.15 -4.93 23.36
N LEU A 191 5.45 -5.60 24.47
CA LEU A 191 4.45 -5.89 25.49
C LEU A 191 3.86 -4.58 26.05
N TRP A 192 2.53 -4.45 26.03
CA TRP A 192 1.82 -3.39 26.74
C TRP A 192 1.88 -3.71 28.23
N LYS A 193 2.44 -2.78 29.00
CA LYS A 193 2.69 -2.99 30.42
C LYS A 193 1.39 -3.11 31.21
N SER A 194 1.32 -4.18 31.99
CA SER A 194 0.19 -4.45 32.89
C SER A 194 0.30 -3.68 34.22
N PRO A 195 -0.82 -3.19 34.78
CA PRO A 195 -2.14 -3.12 34.16
C PRO A 195 -2.20 -2.03 33.07
N GLU A 196 -2.68 -2.40 31.88
CA GLU A 196 -2.76 -1.55 30.68
C GLU A 196 -3.49 -0.20 30.87
N PRO A 197 -4.60 -0.09 31.63
CA PRO A 197 -5.21 1.23 31.92
C PRO A 197 -4.26 2.23 32.59
N ASP A 198 -3.36 1.76 33.46
CA ASP A 198 -2.35 2.63 34.09
C ASP A 198 -1.21 3.02 33.14
N HIS A 199 -1.19 2.46 31.92
CA HIS A 199 -0.12 2.57 30.94
C HIS A 199 -0.63 2.91 29.53
N VAL A 200 -1.80 3.55 29.42
CA VAL A 200 -2.31 4.09 28.13
C VAL A 200 -1.30 5.02 27.46
N THR A 201 -0.50 5.75 28.26
CA THR A 201 0.56 6.63 27.75
C THR A 201 1.59 5.88 26.91
N GLN A 202 1.86 4.60 27.17
CA GLN A 202 2.78 3.78 26.37
C GLN A 202 2.31 3.69 24.91
N VAL A 203 1.00 3.57 24.69
CA VAL A 203 0.40 3.53 23.35
C VAL A 203 0.46 4.90 22.70
N LEU A 204 0.10 5.95 23.44
CA LEU A 204 0.08 7.32 22.93
C LEU A 204 1.48 7.81 22.52
N GLU A 205 2.51 7.44 23.28
CA GLU A 205 3.90 7.76 22.94
C GLU A 205 4.34 7.13 21.61
N LEU A 206 3.79 5.95 21.26
CA LEU A 206 4.07 5.28 19.99
C LEU A 206 3.39 5.93 18.78
N THR A 207 2.44 6.85 18.98
CA THR A 207 1.89 7.68 17.89
C THR A 207 2.68 8.98 17.71
N GLN A 208 3.69 9.24 18.55
CA GLN A 208 4.52 10.44 18.52
C GLN A 208 5.96 10.15 18.07
N GLY A 209 6.76 11.21 17.92
CA GLY A 209 8.18 11.13 17.58
C GLY A 209 8.43 11.04 16.08
N GLU A 210 9.51 10.37 15.69
CA GLU A 210 9.87 10.24 14.27
C GLU A 210 8.79 9.50 13.50
N ASN A 211 8.37 10.11 12.38
CA ASN A 211 7.38 9.53 11.48
C ASN A 211 7.98 8.36 10.68
N PRO A 212 7.19 7.31 10.42
CA PRO A 212 7.64 6.20 9.61
C PRO A 212 7.98 6.62 8.19
N LYS A 213 8.99 5.95 7.63
CA LYS A 213 9.39 6.03 6.22
C LYS A 213 8.68 4.97 5.36
N LEU A 214 7.55 4.47 5.83
CA LEU A 214 6.71 3.50 5.13
C LEU A 214 5.23 3.82 5.37
N GLY A 215 4.49 3.98 4.28
CA GLY A 215 3.05 4.23 4.26
C GLY A 215 2.29 3.02 3.73
N ILE A 216 1.05 2.86 4.19
CA ILE A 216 0.15 1.79 3.75
C ILE A 216 -1.17 2.44 3.36
N ALA A 217 -1.73 2.02 2.23
CA ALA A 217 -3.07 2.37 1.80
C ALA A 217 -3.84 1.09 1.43
N ILE A 218 -5.15 1.09 1.66
CA ILE A 218 -6.02 -0.05 1.42
C ILE A 218 -7.18 0.38 0.54
N ASP A 219 -7.32 -0.26 -0.61
CA ASP A 219 -8.48 -0.15 -1.48
C ASP A 219 -9.25 -1.46 -1.43
N ASN A 220 -10.53 -1.41 -1.11
CA ASN A 220 -11.33 -2.62 -1.03
C ASN A 220 -12.74 -2.45 -1.58
N GLU A 221 -13.28 -3.55 -2.11
CA GLU A 221 -14.65 -3.66 -2.59
C GLU A 221 -15.20 -5.03 -2.20
N VAL A 222 -16.36 -5.02 -1.56
CA VAL A 222 -17.10 -6.21 -1.16
C VAL A 222 -18.36 -6.29 -2.01
N VAL A 223 -18.34 -7.20 -2.98
CA VAL A 223 -19.37 -7.34 -4.00
C VAL A 223 -19.61 -8.80 -4.32
N ASN A 224 -20.87 -9.20 -4.55
CA ASN A 224 -21.25 -10.56 -4.94
C ASN A 224 -20.68 -11.66 -4.02
N ASN A 225 -20.70 -11.45 -2.70
CA ASN A 225 -20.16 -12.37 -1.70
C ASN A 225 -18.63 -12.58 -1.77
N ASN A 226 -17.91 -11.67 -2.44
CA ASN A 226 -16.47 -11.71 -2.60
C ASN A 226 -15.86 -10.40 -2.06
N ILE A 227 -14.70 -10.53 -1.42
CA ILE A 227 -13.86 -9.43 -0.98
C ILE A 227 -12.74 -9.26 -2.01
N ASN A 228 -12.70 -8.09 -2.65
CA ASN A 228 -11.56 -7.63 -3.44
C ASN A 228 -10.77 -6.65 -2.57
N LEU A 229 -9.50 -6.95 -2.30
CA LEU A 229 -8.67 -6.16 -1.41
C LEU A 229 -7.32 -5.89 -2.08
N ASN A 230 -6.98 -4.62 -2.25
CA ASN A 230 -5.69 -4.18 -2.76
C ASN A 230 -4.95 -3.41 -1.65
N VAL A 231 -3.78 -3.91 -1.26
CA VAL A 231 -2.91 -3.27 -0.27
C VAL A 231 -1.75 -2.63 -1.01
N LYS A 232 -1.59 -1.33 -0.84
CA LYS A 232 -0.49 -0.54 -1.40
C LYS A 232 0.48 -0.15 -0.31
N ILE A 233 1.77 -0.22 -0.60
CA ILE A 233 2.86 0.09 0.32
C ILE A 233 3.78 1.07 -0.39
N LYS A 234 4.13 2.18 0.28
CA LYS A 234 5.11 3.16 -0.23
C LYS A 234 6.27 3.29 0.73
N LYS A 235 7.50 3.23 0.22
CA LYS A 235 8.72 3.40 1.01
C LYS A 235 9.39 4.74 0.72
N ALA A 236 9.96 5.34 1.75
CA ALA A 236 10.78 6.55 1.68
C ALA A 236 12.25 6.29 2.06
N LYS A 237 12.62 5.02 2.22
CA LYS A 237 14.00 4.56 2.37
C LYS A 237 14.07 3.09 1.96
N ASN A 238 15.29 2.58 1.79
CA ASN A 238 15.49 1.16 1.58
C ASN A 238 15.36 0.37 2.89
N PHE A 239 14.73 -0.80 2.79
CA PHE A 239 14.54 -1.78 3.86
C PHE A 239 15.22 -3.09 3.44
N ASN A 240 15.63 -3.91 4.41
CA ASN A 240 16.34 -5.17 4.14
C ASN A 240 15.38 -6.35 3.97
N GLU A 241 14.33 -6.41 4.79
CA GLU A 241 13.30 -7.43 4.76
C GLU A 241 12.01 -6.79 5.28
N LEU A 242 10.92 -7.06 4.59
CA LEU A 242 9.58 -6.62 4.94
C LEU A 242 8.61 -7.79 4.78
N LYS A 243 7.65 -7.89 5.69
CA LYS A 243 6.50 -8.81 5.53
C LYS A 243 5.20 -8.07 5.73
N LEU A 244 4.20 -8.42 4.93
CA LEU A 244 2.85 -7.89 5.01
C LEU A 244 1.97 -8.82 5.84
N VAL A 245 1.23 -8.26 6.78
CA VAL A 245 0.15 -8.94 7.49
C VAL A 245 -1.17 -8.24 7.21
N VAL A 246 -2.19 -9.01 6.85
CA VAL A 246 -3.53 -8.48 6.54
C VAL A 246 -4.60 -9.28 7.28
N TYR A 247 -5.42 -8.56 8.05
CA TYR A 247 -6.51 -9.08 8.86
C TYR A 247 -7.88 -8.63 8.35
N ILE A 248 -8.86 -9.51 8.50
CA ILE A 248 -10.29 -9.20 8.41
C ILE A 248 -10.83 -9.22 9.83
N LEU A 249 -11.36 -8.08 10.26
CA LEU A 249 -11.97 -7.92 11.57
C LEU A 249 -13.48 -7.75 11.43
N GLU A 250 -14.20 -7.97 12.53
CA GLU A 250 -15.62 -7.69 12.63
C GLU A 250 -15.94 -6.93 13.93
N ASN A 251 -16.81 -5.94 13.79
CA ASN A 251 -17.30 -5.10 14.87
C ASN A 251 -18.73 -5.47 15.30
N GLY A 252 -19.12 -5.06 16.50
CA GLY A 252 -20.50 -5.17 16.97
C GLY A 252 -20.97 -6.59 17.29
N LEU A 253 -20.06 -7.53 17.58
CA LEU A 253 -20.42 -8.90 17.96
C LEU A 253 -20.91 -8.94 19.40
N ILE A 254 -22.09 -9.52 19.65
CA ILE A 254 -22.72 -9.48 20.97
C ILE A 254 -22.53 -10.80 21.72
N TYR A 255 -21.84 -10.77 22.85
CA TYR A 255 -21.70 -11.94 23.73
C TYR A 255 -21.32 -11.56 25.17
N SER A 256 -21.73 -12.35 26.16
CA SER A 256 -21.42 -12.05 27.57
C SER A 256 -19.91 -12.13 27.87
N GLN A 257 -19.36 -11.13 28.55
CA GLN A 257 -17.93 -11.06 28.92
C GLN A 257 -17.74 -11.24 30.43
N LYS A 258 -16.92 -12.21 30.87
CA LYS A 258 -16.56 -12.31 32.29
C LYS A 258 -15.77 -11.06 32.72
N ASN A 259 -16.02 -10.61 33.95
CA ASN A 259 -15.45 -9.36 34.45
C ASN A 259 -15.13 -9.45 35.95
N TYR A 260 -13.85 -9.36 36.30
CA TYR A 260 -13.34 -9.34 37.67
C TYR A 260 -12.79 -7.95 38.05
N THR A 261 -13.09 -6.94 37.23
CA THR A 261 -12.66 -5.55 37.41
C THR A 261 -13.81 -4.69 37.95
N THR A 262 -13.52 -3.42 38.23
CA THR A 262 -14.54 -2.42 38.56
C THR A 262 -15.13 -1.73 37.32
N TYR A 263 -14.62 -2.01 36.11
CA TYR A 263 -15.14 -1.45 34.87
C TYR A 263 -16.51 -2.06 34.52
N TYR A 264 -17.26 -1.39 33.63
CA TYR A 264 -18.59 -1.83 33.21
C TYR A 264 -19.52 -2.11 34.40
N ASP A 265 -19.59 -1.13 35.32
CA ASP A 265 -20.37 -1.17 36.55
C ASP A 265 -20.10 -2.36 37.48
N ALA A 266 -18.91 -2.98 37.36
CA ALA A 266 -18.50 -4.19 38.09
C ALA A 266 -19.47 -5.39 37.92
N VAL A 267 -20.25 -5.41 36.82
CA VAL A 267 -21.19 -6.49 36.49
C VAL A 267 -20.42 -7.71 35.98
N ASN A 268 -20.77 -8.92 36.46
CA ASN A 268 -20.09 -10.17 36.08
C ASN A 268 -21.05 -11.36 35.89
N PRO A 269 -21.10 -11.99 34.70
CA PRO A 269 -20.54 -11.48 33.44
C PRO A 269 -21.28 -10.19 33.02
N VAL A 270 -20.61 -9.30 32.27
CA VAL A 270 -21.27 -8.18 31.60
C VAL A 270 -22.19 -8.77 30.51
N PRO A 271 -23.52 -8.63 30.63
CA PRO A 271 -24.45 -9.14 29.62
C PRO A 271 -24.35 -8.29 28.36
N ASP A 272 -24.64 -8.90 27.20
CA ASP A 272 -24.74 -8.21 25.90
C ASP A 272 -23.53 -7.30 25.61
N PHE A 273 -22.33 -7.73 26.00
CA PHE A 273 -21.11 -6.98 25.75
C PHE A 273 -20.83 -6.95 24.24
N GLU A 274 -20.55 -5.76 23.73
CA GLU A 274 -20.22 -5.52 22.33
C GLU A 274 -18.71 -5.70 22.11
N HIS A 275 -18.34 -6.74 21.37
CA HIS A 275 -16.96 -7.03 20.98
C HIS A 275 -16.67 -6.37 19.64
N ASN A 276 -15.67 -5.50 19.64
CA ASN A 276 -15.21 -4.75 18.48
C ASN A 276 -13.79 -5.17 18.08
N HIS A 277 -13.42 -4.89 16.83
CA HIS A 277 -12.12 -5.20 16.25
C HIS A 277 -11.73 -6.69 16.31
N VAL A 278 -12.72 -7.59 16.33
CA VAL A 278 -12.49 -9.02 16.54
C VAL A 278 -11.87 -9.64 15.29
N LEU A 279 -10.70 -10.26 15.42
CA LEU A 279 -10.04 -10.98 14.33
C LEU A 279 -10.88 -12.17 13.88
N ARG A 280 -11.32 -12.18 12.62
CA ARG A 280 -12.12 -13.27 12.04
C ARG A 280 -11.32 -14.12 11.07
N GLU A 281 -10.40 -13.51 10.31
CA GLU A 281 -9.58 -14.20 9.33
C GLU A 281 -8.28 -13.45 9.04
N THR A 282 -7.24 -14.18 8.63
CA THR A 282 -6.00 -13.60 8.10
C THR A 282 -5.91 -13.84 6.60
N VAL A 283 -5.75 -12.78 5.81
CA VAL A 283 -5.63 -12.89 4.35
C VAL A 283 -4.23 -13.37 3.94
N THR A 284 -3.21 -12.95 4.69
CA THR A 284 -1.82 -13.41 4.58
C THR A 284 -1.51 -14.48 5.63
N ASN A 285 -0.30 -15.03 5.63
CA ASN A 285 0.19 -15.77 6.78
C ASN A 285 0.13 -14.91 8.06
N LEU A 286 -0.22 -15.52 9.19
CA LEU A 286 -0.24 -14.84 10.51
C LEU A 286 1.14 -14.26 10.86
N MET A 287 2.23 -14.89 10.42
CA MET A 287 3.61 -14.41 10.58
C MET A 287 4.05 -13.39 9.50
N GLY A 288 3.15 -13.07 8.57
CA GLY A 288 3.37 -12.19 7.44
C GLY A 288 3.90 -12.90 6.20
N ASP A 289 3.42 -12.44 5.04
CA ASP A 289 3.92 -12.84 3.74
C ASP A 289 5.09 -11.92 3.34
N THR A 290 6.16 -12.49 2.81
CA THR A 290 7.32 -11.71 2.35
C THR A 290 6.92 -10.72 1.26
N ILE A 291 7.31 -9.45 1.42
CA ILE A 291 7.18 -8.44 0.36
C ILE A 291 8.46 -8.51 -0.50
N PRO A 292 8.36 -8.81 -1.80
CA PRO A 292 9.50 -8.81 -2.71
C PRO A 292 10.00 -7.37 -2.94
N LEU A 293 11.18 -7.06 -2.41
CA LEU A 293 11.73 -5.70 -2.41
C LEU A 293 12.11 -5.20 -3.82
N ASP A 294 12.32 -6.13 -4.75
CA ASP A 294 12.61 -5.92 -6.16
C ASP A 294 11.35 -5.64 -7.01
N GLU A 295 10.15 -5.89 -6.48
CA GLU A 295 8.88 -5.56 -7.15
C GLU A 295 8.37 -4.15 -6.79
N PHE A 296 9.13 -3.36 -6.03
CA PHE A 296 8.79 -1.96 -5.82
C PHE A 296 9.06 -1.15 -7.10
N GLU A 297 8.00 -0.62 -7.69
CA GLU A 297 8.06 0.32 -8.81
C GLU A 297 7.76 1.72 -8.28
N ASN A 298 8.59 2.72 -8.59
CA ASN A 298 8.40 4.09 -8.09
C ASN A 298 8.31 4.18 -6.56
N ASP A 299 9.08 3.34 -5.88
CA ASP A 299 9.05 3.16 -4.42
C ASP A 299 7.68 2.73 -3.86
N GLU A 300 6.82 2.19 -4.72
CA GLU A 300 5.51 1.64 -4.38
C GLU A 300 5.41 0.16 -4.74
N TYR A 301 4.72 -0.60 -3.90
CA TYR A 301 4.37 -2.00 -4.11
C TYR A 301 2.87 -2.19 -3.89
N SER A 302 2.21 -2.95 -4.76
CA SER A 302 0.79 -3.24 -4.64
C SER A 302 0.53 -4.73 -4.76
N ILE A 303 -0.31 -5.26 -3.88
CA ILE A 303 -0.74 -6.66 -3.90
C ILE A 303 -2.26 -6.75 -3.75
N SER A 304 -2.88 -7.55 -4.61
CA SER A 304 -4.33 -7.75 -4.65
C SER A 304 -4.72 -9.16 -4.23
N TYR A 305 -5.76 -9.24 -3.41
CA TYR A 305 -6.40 -10.46 -2.94
C TYR A 305 -7.85 -10.49 -3.40
N SER A 306 -8.33 -11.69 -3.75
CA SER A 306 -9.73 -11.96 -4.01
C SER A 306 -10.13 -13.22 -3.26
N LEU A 307 -11.06 -13.10 -2.32
CA LEU A 307 -11.49 -14.20 -1.47
C LEU A 307 -12.99 -14.14 -1.17
N ASN A 308 -13.59 -15.31 -0.96
CA ASN A 308 -14.95 -15.38 -0.44
C ASN A 308 -14.99 -14.82 0.98
N ILE A 309 -16.13 -14.26 1.37
CA ILE A 309 -16.35 -13.84 2.76
C ILE A 309 -16.17 -15.04 3.69
N PRO A 310 -15.33 -14.94 4.73
CA PRO A 310 -15.14 -16.02 5.69
C PRO A 310 -16.47 -16.45 6.31
N SER A 311 -16.71 -17.76 6.40
CA SER A 311 -18.01 -18.29 6.85
C SER A 311 -18.34 -18.00 8.31
N ASN A 312 -17.35 -17.53 9.07
CA ASN A 312 -17.51 -17.14 10.47
C ASN A 312 -17.97 -15.67 10.61
N ILE A 313 -17.90 -14.81 9.59
CA ILE A 313 -18.46 -13.45 9.64
C ILE A 313 -19.98 -13.50 9.93
N GLU A 314 -20.44 -12.79 10.95
CA GLU A 314 -21.87 -12.75 11.32
C GLU A 314 -22.63 -11.66 10.56
N ASN A 315 -22.02 -10.48 10.43
CA ASN A 315 -22.54 -9.33 9.75
C ASN A 315 -21.49 -8.66 8.86
N ILE A 316 -21.67 -8.85 7.54
CA ILE A 316 -20.81 -8.26 6.51
C ILE A 316 -20.82 -6.71 6.50
N ASP A 317 -21.82 -6.07 7.10
CA ASP A 317 -21.84 -4.61 7.22
C ASP A 317 -20.84 -4.09 8.25
N ASN A 318 -20.37 -4.94 9.16
CA ASN A 318 -19.50 -4.56 10.26
C ASN A 318 -18.03 -4.98 10.08
N ILE A 319 -17.64 -5.45 8.89
CA ILE A 319 -16.26 -5.86 8.64
C ILE A 319 -15.35 -4.67 8.37
N GLU A 320 -14.10 -4.80 8.80
CA GLU A 320 -13.02 -3.88 8.48
C GLU A 320 -11.73 -4.65 8.17
N PHE A 321 -10.80 -3.98 7.51
CA PHE A 321 -9.52 -4.54 7.08
C PHE A 321 -8.39 -3.83 7.80
N VAL A 322 -7.45 -4.60 8.34
CA VAL A 322 -6.22 -4.06 8.93
C VAL A 322 -5.02 -4.63 8.19
N ALA A 323 -4.16 -3.75 7.68
CA ALA A 323 -2.90 -4.13 7.05
C ALA A 323 -1.74 -3.45 7.78
N PHE A 324 -0.69 -4.22 8.07
CA PHE A 324 0.54 -3.69 8.66
C PHE A 324 1.75 -4.38 8.07
N VAL A 325 2.87 -3.65 8.03
CA VAL A 325 4.14 -4.17 7.54
C VAL A 325 5.07 -4.35 8.73
N ILE A 326 5.68 -5.53 8.84
CA ILE A 326 6.67 -5.85 9.86
C ILE A 326 8.09 -5.86 9.27
N ASP A 327 9.06 -5.50 10.10
CA ASP A 327 10.48 -5.60 9.78
C ASP A 327 11.06 -7.02 10.01
N LYS A 328 12.36 -7.18 9.76
CA LYS A 328 13.11 -8.44 9.99
C LYS A 328 13.03 -8.97 11.43
N ASP A 329 12.80 -8.08 12.40
CA ASP A 329 12.72 -8.41 13.83
C ASP A 329 11.27 -8.69 14.26
N GLY A 330 10.32 -8.57 13.32
CA GLY A 330 8.90 -8.81 13.51
C GLY A 330 8.14 -7.61 14.10
N ASN A 331 8.75 -6.43 14.23
CA ASN A 331 8.07 -5.24 14.72
C ASN A 331 7.24 -4.60 13.60
N ALA A 332 6.02 -4.16 13.91
CA ALA A 332 5.23 -3.39 12.97
C ALA A 332 5.86 -2.00 12.77
N ILE A 333 6.17 -1.65 11.52
CA ILE A 333 6.73 -0.37 11.11
C ILE A 333 5.62 0.70 11.05
N ASN A 334 4.48 0.32 10.46
CA ASN A 334 3.27 1.13 10.39
C ASN A 334 2.04 0.23 10.19
N VAL A 335 0.86 0.75 10.48
CA VAL A 335 -0.42 0.04 10.37
C VAL A 335 -1.49 0.93 9.74
N ARG A 336 -2.39 0.32 8.97
CA ARG A 336 -3.55 0.98 8.38
C ARG A 336 -4.80 0.15 8.61
N LYS A 337 -5.90 0.84 8.90
CA LYS A 337 -7.25 0.29 8.98
C LYS A 337 -8.11 0.87 7.87
N SER A 338 -9.02 0.08 7.32
CA SER A 338 -9.99 0.52 6.31
C SER A 338 -11.35 -0.11 6.57
N GLU A 339 -12.40 0.70 6.52
CA GLU A 339 -13.77 0.21 6.47
C GLU A 339 -14.05 -0.48 5.14
N LYS A 340 -15.14 -1.25 5.05
CA LYS A 340 -15.51 -1.87 3.78
C LYS A 340 -15.81 -0.82 2.70
N ASN A 341 -15.64 -1.22 1.44
CA ASN A 341 -15.98 -0.43 0.26
C ASN A 341 -15.32 0.96 0.26
N THR A 342 -14.07 1.03 0.70
CA THR A 342 -13.31 2.26 0.84
C THR A 342 -12.04 2.20 -0.01
N THR A 343 -11.75 3.32 -0.66
CA THR A 343 -10.47 3.59 -1.35
C THR A 343 -9.69 4.58 -0.50
N GLN A 344 -8.42 4.29 -0.25
CA GLN A 344 -7.56 5.13 0.58
C GLN A 344 -6.34 5.57 -0.22
N GLU A 345 -5.93 6.81 0.01
CA GLU A 345 -4.62 7.30 -0.39
C GLU A 345 -3.62 7.12 0.76
N PHE A 346 -2.33 7.18 0.44
CA PHE A 346 -1.28 7.21 1.47
C PHE A 346 -1.43 8.45 2.35
N GLU A 347 -1.31 8.29 3.67
CA GLU A 347 -1.23 9.42 4.61
C GLU A 347 0.18 10.03 4.63
N GLN A 348 0.65 10.52 3.48
CA GLN A 348 1.94 11.21 3.39
C GLN A 348 1.85 12.62 3.99
N ILE A 349 2.86 13.02 4.77
CA ILE A 349 2.93 14.30 5.50
C ILE A 349 4.25 15.02 5.31
#